data_AF-I1BLT3-F1
#
_entry.id   AF-I1BLT3-F1
#
_cell.length_a   1.000
_cell.length_b   1.000
_cell.length_c   1.000
_cell.angle_alpha   90.00
_cell.angle_beta   90.00
_cell.angle_gamma   90.00
#
_symmetry.space_group_name_H-M   'P 1'
#
loop_
_entity.id
_entity.type
_entity.pdbx_description
1 polymer ?
#
loop_
_entity_poly.entity_id
_entity_poly.type
_entity_poly.pdbx_seq_one_letter_code
_entity_poly.pdbx_strand_id
1 'polypeptide(L)'
;MSALSNSQTLESFQQFQSGSNKRKRMEEEYPSIVENMYVNKKQKTSTQQFRRGRFEFDQLGILRTKPALLSHLYHPIYLESITIGDMYDQHALERALYERVSLVNLPNSYYKLNRPVISSTDISFEASKTSLEKTYESTIPCSTSILWVTGMVKSEVFVNGQKQGAPKNKPTNAKTR
;
A
#
# COMPACT_ATOMS: atom_id res chain seq x y z
N MET A 1 5.24 10.35 -36.30
CA MET A 1 5.30 8.87 -36.17
C MET A 1 6.58 8.53 -35.43
N SER A 2 6.47 7.88 -34.27
CA SER A 2 7.55 7.74 -33.28
C SER A 2 8.71 6.85 -33.77
N ALA A 3 9.95 7.29 -33.56
CA ALA A 3 11.20 6.65 -33.98
C ALA A 3 11.41 5.19 -33.48
N LEU A 4 10.58 4.72 -32.55
CA LEU A 4 10.59 3.36 -32.02
C LEU A 4 9.98 2.30 -32.96
N SER A 5 9.27 2.70 -34.03
CA SER A 5 8.66 1.73 -34.97
C SER A 5 9.68 1.05 -35.89
N ASN A 6 10.87 1.65 -36.08
CA ASN A 6 11.84 1.20 -37.08
C ASN A 6 12.83 0.15 -36.54
N SER A 7 12.80 -0.14 -35.23
CA SER A 7 13.71 -1.09 -34.58
C SER A 7 13.04 -2.44 -34.24
N GLN A 8 11.84 -2.71 -34.76
CA GLN A 8 11.14 -3.96 -34.47
C GLN A 8 11.70 -5.09 -35.34
N THR A 9 12.31 -6.11 -34.71
CA THR A 9 12.84 -7.29 -35.41
C THR A 9 11.70 -8.11 -36.00
N LEU A 10 11.95 -8.78 -37.13
CA LEU A 10 10.95 -9.62 -37.80
C LEU A 10 10.37 -10.69 -36.87
N GLU A 11 11.20 -11.24 -35.98
CA GLU A 11 10.82 -12.20 -34.95
C GLU A 11 9.84 -11.62 -33.92
N SER A 12 10.11 -10.41 -33.42
CA SER A 12 9.20 -9.71 -32.50
C SER A 12 7.87 -9.34 -33.16
N PHE A 13 7.88 -9.07 -34.46
CA PHE A 13 6.67 -8.83 -35.25
C PHE A 13 5.84 -10.12 -35.41
N GLN A 14 6.49 -11.24 -35.73
CA GLN A 14 5.82 -12.55 -35.81
C GLN A 14 5.26 -13.01 -34.46
N GLN A 15 5.98 -12.75 -33.37
CA GLN A 15 5.50 -13.04 -32.01
C GLN A 15 4.31 -12.16 -31.61
N PHE A 16 4.27 -10.89 -32.04
CA PHE A 16 3.12 -10.02 -31.84
C PHE A 16 1.89 -10.53 -32.63
N GLN A 17 2.07 -10.93 -33.89
CA GLN A 17 0.99 -11.47 -34.71
C GLN A 17 0.47 -12.82 -34.19
N SER A 18 1.34 -13.69 -33.65
CA SER A 18 0.91 -14.97 -33.07
C SER A 18 0.04 -14.77 -31.83
N GLY A 19 0.30 -13.72 -31.03
CA GLY A 19 -0.56 -13.31 -29.92
C GLY A 19 -1.96 -12.86 -30.36
N SER A 20 -2.05 -12.15 -31.50
CA SER A 20 -3.33 -11.74 -32.09
C SER A 20 -4.17 -12.94 -32.57
N ASN A 21 -3.52 -13.94 -33.17
CA ASN A 21 -4.19 -15.17 -33.62
C ASN A 21 -4.63 -16.05 -32.45
N LYS A 22 -3.86 -16.08 -31.35
CA LYS A 22 -4.22 -16.79 -30.11
C LYS A 22 -5.45 -16.19 -29.46
N ARG A 23 -5.61 -14.85 -29.54
CA ARG A 23 -6.77 -14.12 -29.03
C ARG A 23 -8.04 -14.41 -29.83
N LYS A 24 -7.96 -14.41 -31.16
CA LYS A 24 -9.09 -14.81 -32.03
C LYS A 24 -9.55 -16.24 -31.75
N ARG A 25 -8.61 -17.18 -31.61
CA ARG A 25 -8.94 -18.58 -31.30
C ARG A 25 -9.66 -18.73 -29.96
N MET A 26 -9.23 -17.97 -28.94
CA MET A 26 -9.86 -17.99 -27.62
C MET A 26 -11.27 -17.36 -27.62
N GLU A 27 -11.50 -16.36 -28.47
CA GLU A 27 -12.82 -15.74 -28.70
C GLU A 27 -13.79 -16.69 -29.41
N GLU A 28 -13.30 -17.51 -30.34
CA GLU A 28 -14.11 -18.50 -31.07
C GLU A 28 -14.41 -19.75 -30.23
N GLU A 29 -13.42 -20.24 -29.46
CA GLU A 29 -13.52 -21.52 -28.73
C GLU A 29 -14.24 -21.39 -27.38
N TYR A 30 -14.16 -20.22 -26.73
CA TYR A 30 -14.77 -19.98 -25.42
C TYR A 30 -15.40 -18.58 -25.29
N PRO A 31 -16.49 -18.29 -26.03
CA PRO A 31 -17.12 -16.97 -26.05
C PRO A 31 -17.57 -16.51 -24.66
N SER A 32 -18.04 -17.42 -23.80
CA SER A 32 -18.48 -17.13 -22.43
C SER A 32 -17.33 -16.72 -21.49
N ILE A 33 -16.10 -17.19 -21.73
CA ILE A 33 -14.94 -16.82 -20.93
C ILE A 33 -14.50 -15.40 -21.29
N VAL A 34 -14.48 -15.05 -22.57
CA VAL A 34 -14.15 -13.69 -23.03
C VAL A 34 -15.18 -12.68 -22.56
N GLU A 35 -16.46 -13.01 -22.68
CA GLU A 35 -17.55 -12.16 -22.23
C GLU A 35 -17.39 -11.81 -20.75
N ASN A 36 -17.14 -12.80 -19.89
CA ASN A 36 -16.94 -12.60 -18.45
C ASN A 36 -15.58 -11.97 -18.07
N MET A 37 -14.54 -12.14 -18.90
CA MET A 37 -13.22 -11.55 -18.66
C MET A 37 -13.21 -10.02 -18.82
N TYR A 38 -14.06 -9.49 -19.71
CA TYR A 38 -14.18 -8.04 -19.96
C TYR A 38 -15.33 -7.35 -19.23
N VAL A 39 -16.24 -8.09 -18.57
CA VAL A 39 -17.29 -7.52 -17.70
C VAL A 39 -16.68 -6.65 -16.60
N ASN A 40 -15.60 -7.11 -15.95
CA ASN A 40 -14.90 -6.33 -14.92
C ASN A 40 -14.19 -5.07 -15.46
N LYS A 41 -13.84 -5.05 -16.74
CA LYS A 41 -13.18 -3.89 -17.38
C LYS A 41 -14.20 -2.85 -17.85
N LYS A 42 -15.38 -3.28 -18.32
CA LYS A 42 -16.50 -2.40 -18.70
C LYS A 42 -17.26 -1.82 -17.50
N GLN A 43 -17.30 -2.52 -16.36
CA GLN A 43 -17.90 -1.99 -15.13
C GLN A 43 -17.12 -0.82 -14.49
N LYS A 44 -15.83 -0.63 -14.84
CA LYS A 44 -15.02 0.49 -14.34
C LYS A 44 -15.36 1.86 -14.95
N THR A 45 -16.21 1.90 -15.97
CA THR A 45 -16.63 3.14 -16.67
C THR A 45 -18.07 3.56 -16.37
N SER A 46 -18.73 2.91 -15.40
CA SER A 46 -20.08 3.30 -14.95
C SER A 46 -20.03 4.49 -13.97
N THR A 47 -20.99 5.39 -14.15
CA THR A 47 -21.08 6.82 -13.80
C THR A 47 -21.19 7.19 -12.32
N GLN A 48 -20.76 6.35 -11.39
CA GLN A 48 -20.45 6.77 -10.02
C GLN A 48 -19.24 5.98 -9.55
N GLN A 49 -18.06 6.57 -9.72
CA GLN A 49 -16.84 6.08 -9.11
C GLN A 49 -16.94 6.25 -7.58
N PHE A 50 -17.68 5.36 -6.92
CA PHE A 50 -17.37 5.04 -5.52
C PHE A 50 -16.01 4.36 -5.53
N ARG A 51 -14.94 5.17 -5.53
CA ARG A 51 -13.61 4.66 -5.32
C ARG A 51 -13.57 4.19 -3.86
N ARG A 52 -13.62 2.87 -3.65
CA ARG A 52 -13.31 2.29 -2.36
C ARG A 52 -11.81 2.47 -2.11
N GLY A 53 -11.50 3.44 -1.28
CA GLY A 53 -10.16 3.84 -0.83
C GLY A 53 -10.28 5.07 0.06
N ARG A 54 -9.36 5.24 1.01
CA ARG A 54 -9.28 6.52 1.75
C ARG A 54 -8.75 7.56 0.77
N PHE A 55 -9.59 8.52 0.42
CA PHE A 55 -9.14 9.74 -0.26
C PHE A 55 -8.32 10.61 0.72
N GLU A 56 -7.41 11.43 0.18
CA GLU A 56 -6.42 12.27 0.90
C GLU A 56 -5.07 11.62 1.28
N PHE A 57 -4.73 10.44 0.75
CA PHE A 57 -3.36 9.92 0.88
C PHE A 57 -2.37 10.44 -0.18
N ASP A 58 -2.80 11.23 -1.16
CA ASP A 58 -1.86 11.97 -2.00
C ASP A 58 -1.10 13.05 -1.18
N GLN A 59 -1.49 13.29 0.08
CA GLN A 59 -0.83 14.14 1.07
C GLN A 59 -0.15 13.36 2.21
N LEU A 60 0.24 12.09 1.98
CA LEU A 60 1.06 11.27 2.91
C LEU A 60 2.52 11.74 2.99
N GLY A 61 2.73 13.05 3.04
CA GLY A 61 3.98 13.67 3.43
C GLY A 61 3.84 14.56 4.66
N ILE A 62 2.63 14.64 5.22
CA ILE A 62 2.40 15.21 6.54
C ILE A 62 2.19 14.02 7.47
N LEU A 63 3.19 13.67 8.28
CA LEU A 63 3.08 12.64 9.33
C LEU A 63 2.05 13.05 10.40
N ARG A 64 0.77 12.92 10.04
CA ARG A 64 -0.37 13.04 10.94
C ARG A 64 -0.73 11.66 11.44
N THR A 65 -0.83 11.54 12.75
CA THR A 65 -1.32 10.32 13.40
C THR A 65 -2.86 10.30 13.50
N LYS A 66 -3.53 11.45 13.28
CA LYS A 66 -4.98 11.60 13.47
C LYS A 66 -5.81 11.41 12.19
N PRO A 67 -6.88 10.60 12.23
CA PRO A 67 -7.86 10.49 11.14
C PRO A 67 -8.71 11.77 11.02
N ALA A 68 -9.31 11.99 9.83
CA ALA A 68 -10.11 13.17 9.49
C ALA A 68 -11.31 13.45 10.43
N LEU A 69 -11.84 12.43 11.10
CA LEU A 69 -12.89 12.63 12.11
C LEU A 69 -12.36 13.38 13.33
N LEU A 70 -11.15 13.03 13.79
CA LEU A 70 -10.54 13.61 14.99
C LEU A 70 -9.98 15.02 14.78
N SER A 71 -9.78 15.47 13.53
CA SER A 71 -9.32 16.83 13.25
C SER A 71 -10.35 17.93 13.50
N HIS A 72 -11.64 17.58 13.63
CA HIS A 72 -12.68 18.55 13.99
C HIS A 72 -12.68 18.89 15.48
N LEU A 73 -12.18 17.98 16.32
CA LEU A 73 -12.21 18.13 17.77
C LEU A 73 -10.90 18.68 18.33
N TYR A 74 -9.78 18.48 17.62
CA TYR A 74 -8.46 18.82 18.11
C TYR A 74 -7.54 19.30 17.00
N HIS A 75 -6.58 20.15 17.37
CA HIS A 75 -5.47 20.54 16.52
C HIS A 75 -4.67 19.32 15.98
N PRO A 76 -4.02 19.45 14.81
CA PRO A 76 -3.20 18.38 14.25
C PRO A 76 -2.12 17.90 15.24
N ILE A 77 -1.97 16.58 15.38
CA ILE A 77 -0.87 15.97 16.14
C ILE A 77 0.15 15.42 15.16
N TYR A 78 1.40 15.66 15.49
CA TYR A 78 2.58 15.31 14.73
C TYR A 78 3.47 14.40 15.57
N LEU A 79 4.19 13.49 14.91
CA LEU A 79 5.27 12.75 15.55
C LEU A 79 6.44 13.71 15.77
N GLU A 80 6.99 13.72 16.98
CA GLU A 80 8.20 14.49 17.29
C GLU A 80 9.46 13.76 16.83
N SER A 81 9.48 12.43 16.99
CA SER A 81 10.61 11.59 16.63
C SER A 81 10.18 10.28 15.99
N ILE A 82 11.10 9.69 15.22
CA ILE A 82 11.01 8.37 14.59
C ILE A 82 12.33 7.67 14.83
N THR A 83 12.30 6.51 15.47
CA THR A 83 13.49 5.69 15.72
C THR A 83 13.41 4.41 14.90
N ILE A 84 14.49 4.07 14.21
CA ILE A 84 14.57 2.94 13.27
C ILE A 84 15.67 1.99 13.73
N GLY A 85 15.32 0.71 13.88
CA GLY A 85 16.26 -0.31 14.38
C GLY A 85 16.95 -1.14 13.30
N ASP A 86 16.49 -1.11 12.05
CA ASP A 86 17.09 -1.87 10.96
C ASP A 86 16.97 -1.08 9.64
N MET A 87 17.93 -1.28 8.72
CA MET A 87 17.99 -0.60 7.41
C MET A 87 17.90 0.94 7.50
N TYR A 88 18.62 1.56 8.45
CA TYR A 88 18.66 3.02 8.58
C TYR A 88 19.47 3.67 7.45
N ASP A 89 18.83 4.56 6.70
CA ASP A 89 19.46 5.45 5.72
C ASP A 89 18.82 6.84 5.85
N GLN A 90 19.56 7.77 6.45
CA GLN A 90 19.06 9.11 6.76
C GLN A 90 18.52 9.82 5.50
N HIS A 91 19.26 9.82 4.40
CA HIS A 91 18.85 10.52 3.19
C HIS A 91 17.61 9.90 2.56
N ALA A 92 17.52 8.57 2.51
CA ALA A 92 16.33 7.90 1.99
C ALA A 92 15.09 8.19 2.85
N LEU A 93 15.26 8.24 4.17
CA LEU A 93 14.19 8.49 5.13
C LEU A 93 13.69 9.93 5.08
N GLU A 94 14.59 10.92 5.13
CA GLU A 94 14.22 12.34 5.01
C GLU A 94 13.46 12.59 3.70
N ARG A 95 14.00 12.06 2.60
CA ARG A 95 13.37 12.13 1.28
C ARG A 95 11.96 11.55 1.28
N ALA A 96 11.78 10.35 1.84
CA ALA A 96 10.51 9.65 1.85
C ALA A 96 9.48 10.28 2.78
N LEU A 97 9.91 10.77 3.95
CA LEU A 97 9.03 11.23 5.02
C LEU A 97 8.52 12.65 4.78
N TYR A 98 9.37 13.57 4.33
CA TYR A 98 8.98 14.97 4.20
C TYR A 98 9.56 15.72 2.99
N GLU A 99 10.74 15.39 2.46
CA GLU A 99 11.32 16.24 1.40
C GLU A 99 10.59 16.10 0.07
N ARG A 100 10.09 14.90 -0.26
CA ARG A 100 9.32 14.66 -1.50
C ARG A 100 8.05 15.51 -1.62
N VAL A 101 7.57 16.07 -0.52
CA VAL A 101 6.39 16.95 -0.46
C VAL A 101 6.73 18.37 0.00
N SER A 102 8.02 18.74 0.01
CA SER A 102 8.49 20.03 0.53
C SER A 102 7.83 21.26 -0.12
N LEU A 103 7.34 21.12 -1.35
CA LEU A 103 6.70 22.17 -2.13
C LEU A 103 5.17 22.23 -1.96
N VAL A 104 4.57 21.41 -1.10
CA VAL A 104 3.13 21.39 -0.90
C VAL A 104 2.68 22.62 -0.11
N ASN A 105 1.77 23.41 -0.72
CA ASN A 105 1.10 24.51 -0.05
C ASN A 105 0.00 23.95 0.88
N LEU A 106 0.10 24.28 2.16
CA LEU A 106 -0.84 23.81 3.19
C LEU A 106 -2.02 24.79 3.30
N PRO A 107 -3.27 24.29 3.42
CA PRO A 107 -4.47 25.12 3.29
C PRO A 107 -4.75 26.04 4.50
N ASN A 108 -4.09 25.84 5.65
CA ASN A 108 -4.34 26.65 6.83
C ASN A 108 -3.10 26.72 7.76
N SER A 109 -3.00 27.77 8.57
CA SER A 109 -1.85 28.04 9.46
C SER A 109 -1.62 26.97 10.54
N TYR A 110 -2.67 26.23 10.90
CA TYR A 110 -2.58 25.12 11.86
C TYR A 110 -1.87 23.89 11.30
N TYR A 111 -1.70 23.80 9.97
CA TYR A 111 -1.02 22.70 9.33
C TYR A 111 0.40 23.10 8.96
N LYS A 112 1.36 22.27 9.39
CA LYS A 112 2.77 22.38 9.01
C LYS A 112 3.24 21.09 8.37
N LEU A 113 4.24 21.22 7.49
CA LEU A 113 5.07 20.10 7.07
C LEU A 113 5.94 19.68 8.26
N ASN A 114 5.71 18.48 8.78
CA ASN A 114 6.42 18.00 9.96
C ASN A 114 7.76 17.37 9.58
N ARG A 115 8.82 17.77 10.29
CA ARG A 115 10.18 17.24 10.16
C ARG A 115 10.57 16.61 11.50
N PRO A 116 10.17 15.35 11.76
CA PRO A 116 10.49 14.69 13.01
C PRO A 116 12.01 14.43 13.11
N VAL A 117 12.51 14.29 14.33
CA VAL A 117 13.86 13.79 14.58
C VAL A 117 13.93 12.32 14.16
N ILE A 118 14.84 11.97 13.25
CA ILE A 118 15.01 10.60 12.75
C ILE A 118 16.29 10.01 13.35
N SER A 119 16.16 9.05 14.25
CA SER A 119 17.30 8.40 14.91
C SER A 119 17.41 6.92 14.56
N SER A 120 18.63 6.40 14.59
CA SER A 120 18.88 4.95 14.61
C SER A 120 18.96 4.46 16.06
N THR A 121 18.76 3.15 16.27
CA THR A 121 19.00 2.50 17.55
C THR A 121 19.89 1.28 17.35
N ASP A 122 20.79 1.05 18.30
CA ASP A 122 21.67 -0.13 18.32
C ASP A 122 21.01 -1.34 19.00
N ILE A 123 19.78 -1.19 19.50
CA ILE A 123 19.02 -2.27 20.11
C ILE A 123 18.64 -3.27 19.01
N SER A 124 19.27 -4.44 19.03
CA SER A 124 18.97 -5.51 18.08
C SER A 124 17.55 -6.04 18.30
N PHE A 125 16.75 -6.03 17.24
CA PHE A 125 15.45 -6.68 17.24
C PHE A 125 15.58 -8.07 16.61
N GLU A 126 15.24 -9.12 17.37
CA GLU A 126 15.42 -10.52 16.95
C GLU A 126 14.63 -10.86 15.68
N ALA A 127 13.43 -10.28 15.53
CA ALA A 127 12.59 -10.45 14.36
C ALA A 127 12.85 -9.43 13.24
N SER A 128 13.95 -8.66 13.32
CA SER A 128 14.37 -7.80 12.21
C SER A 128 14.87 -8.62 11.02
N LYS A 129 14.89 -8.01 9.84
CA LYS A 129 15.32 -8.69 8.62
C LYS A 129 16.78 -9.10 8.74
N THR A 130 17.65 -8.17 9.14
CA THR A 130 19.08 -8.41 9.31
C THR A 130 19.37 -9.49 10.37
N SER A 131 18.55 -9.58 11.43
CA SER A 131 18.69 -10.65 12.43
C SER A 131 18.24 -12.02 11.91
N LEU A 132 17.13 -12.09 11.17
CA LEU A 132 16.58 -13.34 10.67
C LEU A 132 17.42 -13.94 9.52
N GLU A 133 17.96 -13.11 8.62
CA GLU A 133 18.81 -13.56 7.51
C GLU A 133 20.15 -14.16 7.97
N LYS A 134 20.57 -13.93 9.23
CA LYS A 134 21.74 -14.61 9.83
C LYS A 134 21.46 -16.06 10.19
N THR A 135 20.21 -16.36 10.53
CA THR A 135 19.80 -17.68 11.05
C THR A 135 19.14 -18.53 9.97
N TYR A 136 18.46 -17.90 9.01
CA TYR A 136 17.66 -18.57 7.99
C TYR A 136 18.09 -18.15 6.58
N GLU A 137 18.20 -19.12 5.67
CA GLU A 137 18.54 -18.88 4.25
C GLU A 137 17.48 -18.06 3.51
N SER A 138 16.23 -18.13 3.96
CA SER A 138 15.13 -17.33 3.40
C SER A 138 14.13 -16.94 4.48
N THR A 139 13.62 -15.71 4.40
CA THR A 139 12.63 -15.17 5.32
C THR A 139 11.32 -14.88 4.60
N ILE A 140 10.20 -15.37 5.12
CA ILE A 140 8.86 -15.13 4.57
C ILE A 140 8.13 -14.16 5.51
N PRO A 141 7.59 -13.03 5.02
CA PRO A 141 6.82 -12.13 5.85
C PRO A 141 5.54 -12.81 6.34
N CYS A 142 5.23 -12.64 7.62
CA CYS A 142 4.01 -13.20 8.19
C CYS A 142 2.77 -12.41 7.73
N SER A 143 1.67 -13.12 7.47
CA SER A 143 0.37 -12.51 7.15
C SER A 143 -0.40 -12.04 8.39
N THR A 144 0.16 -12.24 9.58
CA THR A 144 -0.44 -11.83 10.85
C THR A 144 0.19 -10.56 11.40
N SER A 145 -0.61 -9.75 12.07
CA SER A 145 -0.14 -8.56 12.79
C SER A 145 -0.76 -8.50 14.18
N ILE A 146 -0.01 -8.02 15.15
CA ILE A 146 -0.43 -7.90 16.55
C ILE A 146 -0.60 -6.42 16.87
N LEU A 147 -1.72 -6.07 17.49
CA LEU A 147 -2.01 -4.73 18.01
C LEU A 147 -2.23 -4.81 19.51
N TRP A 148 -1.56 -3.93 20.25
CA TRP A 148 -1.82 -3.72 21.65
C TRP A 148 -1.75 -2.23 21.96
N VAL A 149 -2.65 -1.77 22.81
CA VAL A 149 -2.72 -0.39 23.27
C VAL A 149 -2.81 -0.41 24.79
N THR A 150 -2.18 0.56 25.45
CA THR A 150 -2.24 0.70 26.90
C THR A 150 -3.67 0.67 27.40
N GLY A 151 -3.95 -0.18 28.39
CA GLY A 151 -5.29 -0.43 28.94
C GLY A 151 -5.98 -1.66 28.36
N MET A 152 -5.46 -2.29 27.31
CA MET A 152 -5.97 -3.56 26.81
C MET A 152 -5.47 -4.73 27.66
N VAL A 153 -6.39 -5.59 28.11
CA VAL A 153 -6.08 -6.81 28.88
C VAL A 153 -5.32 -7.83 28.02
N LYS A 154 -5.60 -7.88 26.72
CA LYS A 154 -4.97 -8.78 25.75
C LYS A 154 -4.72 -8.06 24.43
N SER A 155 -3.65 -8.45 23.73
CA SER A 155 -3.38 -7.99 22.37
C SER A 155 -4.41 -8.56 21.39
N GLU A 156 -4.76 -7.79 20.38
CA GLU A 156 -5.55 -8.24 19.25
C GLU A 156 -4.65 -8.76 18.14
N VAL A 157 -5.07 -9.85 17.51
CA VAL A 157 -4.37 -10.46 16.37
C VAL A 157 -5.21 -10.26 15.13
N PHE A 158 -4.56 -9.82 14.05
CA PHE A 158 -5.13 -9.69 12.73
C PHE A 158 -4.46 -10.66 11.79
N VAL A 159 -5.22 -11.25 10.87
CA VAL A 159 -4.76 -12.17 9.83
C VAL A 159 -5.24 -11.62 8.49
N ASN A 160 -4.32 -11.34 7.57
CA ASN A 160 -4.62 -10.71 6.28
C ASN A 160 -5.43 -9.41 6.42
N GLY A 161 -5.13 -8.61 7.45
CA GLY A 161 -5.80 -7.34 7.72
C GLY A 161 -7.21 -7.45 8.33
N GLN A 162 -7.67 -8.65 8.71
CA GLN A 162 -8.94 -8.87 9.41
C GLN A 162 -8.69 -9.40 10.82
N LYS A 163 -9.53 -9.03 11.78
CA LYS A 163 -9.44 -9.57 13.15
C LYS A 163 -9.50 -11.09 13.12
N GLN A 164 -8.64 -11.76 13.88
CA GLN A 164 -8.60 -13.21 13.92
C GLN A 164 -9.96 -13.77 14.33
N GLY A 165 -10.48 -14.72 13.55
CA GLY A 165 -11.83 -15.26 13.74
C GLY A 165 -12.95 -14.47 13.04
N ALA A 166 -12.62 -13.41 12.28
CA ALA A 166 -13.60 -12.76 11.42
C ALA A 166 -14.13 -13.73 10.36
N PRO A 167 -15.47 -13.83 10.19
CA PRO A 167 -16.05 -14.77 9.26
C PRO A 167 -15.79 -14.33 7.82
N LYS A 168 -15.26 -15.24 6.99
CA LYS A 168 -15.15 -15.00 5.55
C LYS A 168 -16.55 -14.81 4.96
N ASN A 169 -16.75 -13.75 4.19
CA ASN A 169 -17.98 -13.43 3.46
C ASN A 169 -19.25 -13.23 4.32
N LYS A 170 -19.11 -12.93 5.62
CA LYS A 170 -20.25 -12.55 6.48
C LYS A 170 -20.05 -11.13 7.04
N PRO A 171 -21.13 -10.40 7.32
CA PRO A 171 -21.02 -9.10 7.99
C PRO A 171 -20.34 -9.26 9.36
N THR A 172 -19.47 -8.32 9.71
CA THR A 172 -18.76 -8.28 11.00
C THR A 172 -19.75 -8.15 12.15
N ASN A 173 -19.57 -8.99 13.17
CA ASN A 173 -20.33 -9.02 14.42
C ASN A 173 -19.58 -8.22 15.49
N ALA A 174 -20.22 -7.85 16.61
CA ALA A 174 -19.55 -7.11 17.69
C ALA A 174 -18.31 -7.81 18.28
N LYS A 175 -18.18 -9.14 18.11
CA LYS A 175 -17.01 -9.93 18.53
C LYS A 175 -15.87 -9.96 17.49
N THR A 176 -16.19 -9.71 16.23
CA THR A 176 -15.28 -9.83 15.07
C THR A 176 -14.97 -8.49 14.41
N ARG A 177 -15.54 -7.40 14.96
CA ARG A 177 -15.17 -6.01 14.72
C ARG A 177 -13.96 -5.65 15.58
#